data_AF-A0A1B5L3B5-F1
#
_entry.id   AF-A0A1B5L3B5-F1
#
_cell.length_a   1.000
_cell.length_b   1.000
_cell.length_c   1.000
_cell.angle_alpha   90.00
_cell.angle_beta   90.00
_cell.angle_gamma   90.00
#
_symmetry.space_group_name_H-M   'P 1'
#
loop_
_entity.id
_entity.type
_entity.pdbx_description
1 polymer ?
#
loop_
_entity_poly.entity_id
_entity_poly.type
_entity_poly.pdbx_seq_one_letter_code
_entity_poly.pdbx_strand_id
1 'polypeptide(L)'
;MMLGLLVSLLPATAGMVLGRDAPVPPGACCFALLDVSSGQAVQQRPGGGYLTLGAGDPDGWYCIDLADSKHVLRDAFDNACFVNSDQQLQCLDPTPGFDAWSLQHGGGDALLAVNGGTGFSACRSSAGRGVYARVKAGESGCQGIRLKARGLRGTCQDFRG
;
A
#
# COMPACT_ATOMS: atom_id res chain seq x y z
N MET A 1 -58.09 16.56 -3.85
CA MET A 1 -56.91 16.23 -4.66
C MET A 1 -55.87 17.31 -4.42
N MET A 2 -54.82 17.02 -3.65
CA MET A 2 -53.61 17.85 -3.65
C MET A 2 -52.44 16.89 -3.45
N LEU A 3 -51.67 16.72 -4.52
CA LEU A 3 -50.55 15.81 -4.67
C LEU A 3 -49.28 16.65 -4.77
N GLY A 4 -48.21 16.22 -4.11
CA GLY A 4 -46.83 16.64 -4.39
C GLY A 4 -46.23 17.51 -3.29
N LEU A 5 -44.96 17.37 -2.92
CA LEU A 5 -43.87 16.53 -3.40
C LEU A 5 -42.87 16.47 -2.23
N LEU A 6 -42.60 15.30 -1.65
CA LEU A 6 -41.53 15.14 -0.66
C LEU A 6 -40.22 14.99 -1.42
N VAL A 7 -39.43 16.06 -1.49
CA VAL A 7 -38.06 16.00 -2.02
C VAL A 7 -37.18 15.38 -0.94
N SER A 8 -36.95 14.07 -1.04
CA SER A 8 -35.98 13.35 -0.21
C SER A 8 -34.57 13.70 -0.69
N LEU A 9 -33.90 14.61 0.01
CA LEU A 9 -32.47 14.86 -0.14
C LEU A 9 -31.70 13.67 0.43
N LEU A 10 -31.24 12.75 -0.43
CA LEU A 10 -30.25 11.76 -0.04
C LEU A 10 -28.87 12.44 0.09
N PRO A 11 -28.14 12.25 1.20
CA PRO A 11 -26.74 12.65 1.26
C PRO A 11 -25.93 11.78 0.31
N ALA A 12 -25.32 12.40 -0.70
CA ALA A 12 -24.31 11.75 -1.51
C ALA A 12 -23.07 11.51 -0.64
N THR A 13 -22.87 10.28 -0.19
CA THR A 13 -21.57 9.86 0.35
C THR A 13 -20.59 9.85 -0.81
N ALA A 14 -19.84 10.95 -0.97
CA ALA A 14 -18.66 10.99 -1.82
C ALA A 14 -17.61 10.06 -1.20
N GLY A 15 -17.66 8.77 -1.54
CA GLY A 15 -16.54 7.87 -1.34
C GLY A 15 -15.41 8.38 -2.22
N MET A 16 -14.39 9.00 -1.61
CA MET A 16 -13.16 9.34 -2.33
C MET A 16 -12.51 8.02 -2.75
N VAL A 17 -12.69 7.66 -4.01
CA VAL A 17 -11.91 6.61 -4.67
C VAL A 17 -10.51 7.18 -4.88
N LEU A 18 -9.68 7.20 -3.83
CA LEU A 18 -8.25 7.45 -3.94
C LEU A 18 -7.60 6.21 -4.55
N GLY A 19 -7.84 5.98 -5.83
CA GLY A 19 -7.38 4.78 -6.51
C GLY A 19 -7.32 5.01 -8.00
N ARG A 20 -6.09 5.17 -8.50
CA ARG A 20 -5.65 5.18 -9.92
C ARG A 20 -5.44 6.53 -10.60
N ASP A 21 -6.19 7.57 -10.26
CA ASP A 21 -6.05 8.90 -10.91
C ASP A 21 -5.18 9.90 -10.13
N ALA A 22 -4.55 9.47 -9.03
CA ALA A 22 -3.58 10.29 -8.32
C ALA A 22 -2.47 10.75 -9.30
N PRO A 23 -2.09 12.04 -9.30
CA PRO A 23 -0.96 12.52 -10.07
C PRO A 23 0.31 11.73 -9.70
N VAL A 24 1.11 11.37 -10.70
CA VAL A 24 2.41 10.77 -10.47
C VAL A 24 3.41 11.91 -10.28
N PRO A 25 4.07 12.05 -9.11
CA PRO A 25 5.08 13.07 -8.91
C PRO A 25 6.21 12.93 -9.95
N PRO A 26 6.82 14.03 -10.43
CA PRO A 26 7.97 13.95 -11.32
C PRO A 26 9.07 13.06 -10.74
N GLY A 27 9.63 12.16 -11.54
CA GLY A 27 10.68 11.21 -11.10
C GLY A 27 10.18 9.97 -10.36
N ALA A 28 8.94 9.98 -9.86
CA ALA A 28 8.42 8.85 -9.10
C ALA A 28 7.96 7.67 -9.97
N CYS A 29 8.11 6.48 -9.41
CA CYS A 29 7.41 5.27 -9.79
C CYS A 29 6.25 5.07 -8.82
N CYS A 30 5.01 4.97 -9.32
CA CYS A 30 3.85 4.75 -8.48
C CYS A 30 3.05 3.49 -8.87
N PHE A 31 2.46 2.83 -7.88
CA PHE A 31 1.79 1.54 -8.01
C PHE A 31 0.85 1.25 -6.83
N ALA A 32 -0.03 0.27 -7.04
CA ALA A 32 -0.72 -0.42 -5.95
C ALA A 32 0.05 -1.68 -5.56
N LEU A 33 -0.13 -2.16 -4.33
CA LEU A 33 0.51 -3.37 -3.82
C LEU A 33 -0.51 -4.50 -3.66
N LEU A 34 -0.18 -5.69 -4.16
CA LEU A 34 -0.98 -6.91 -4.01
C LEU A 34 -0.11 -8.03 -3.45
N ASP A 35 -0.67 -8.91 -2.61
CA ASP A 35 -0.04 -10.17 -2.30
C ASP A 35 -0.02 -11.08 -3.54
N VAL A 36 1.15 -11.62 -3.87
CA VAL A 36 1.34 -12.55 -4.99
C VAL A 36 0.48 -13.81 -4.82
N SER A 37 0.34 -14.33 -3.59
CA SER A 37 -0.30 -15.63 -3.36
C SER A 37 -1.83 -15.58 -3.45
N SER A 38 -2.44 -14.54 -2.90
CA SER A 38 -3.89 -14.41 -2.79
C SER A 38 -4.49 -13.38 -3.76
N GLY A 39 -3.67 -12.51 -4.35
CA GLY A 39 -4.15 -11.37 -5.14
C GLY A 39 -4.83 -10.28 -4.30
N GLN A 40 -4.89 -10.42 -2.98
CA GLN A 40 -5.46 -9.40 -2.10
C GLN A 40 -4.60 -8.15 -2.14
N ALA A 41 -5.23 -6.99 -2.23
CA ALA A 41 -4.53 -5.73 -2.19
C ALA A 41 -4.12 -5.33 -0.77
N VAL A 42 -3.07 -4.53 -0.68
CA VAL A 42 -2.65 -3.83 0.53
C VAL A 42 -3.43 -2.53 0.62
N GLN A 43 -4.00 -2.28 1.79
CA GLN A 43 -4.69 -1.04 2.15
C GLN A 43 -4.02 -0.39 3.35
N GLN A 44 -4.15 0.93 3.45
CA GLN A 44 -3.68 1.70 4.59
C GLN A 44 -4.83 2.04 5.53
N ARG A 45 -4.65 1.77 6.84
CA ARG A 45 -5.66 2.10 7.83
C ARG A 45 -5.73 3.61 8.08
N PRO A 46 -6.93 4.21 8.08
CA PRO A 46 -7.12 5.61 8.47
C PRO A 46 -6.61 5.89 9.88
N GLY A 47 -6.05 7.09 10.09
CA GLY A 47 -5.62 7.61 11.39
C GLY A 47 -4.35 6.99 11.99
N GLY A 48 -4.02 5.75 11.62
CA GLY A 48 -2.83 5.05 12.13
C GLY A 48 -1.78 4.75 11.08
N GLY A 49 -2.09 4.81 9.78
CA GLY A 49 -1.10 4.57 8.72
C GLY A 49 -0.67 3.11 8.54
N TYR A 50 -1.17 2.19 9.36
CA TYR A 50 -0.80 0.79 9.32
C TYR A 50 -1.23 0.12 8.01
N LEU A 51 -0.33 -0.65 7.42
CA LEU A 51 -0.65 -1.42 6.22
C LEU A 51 -1.31 -2.76 6.59
N THR A 52 -2.37 -3.08 5.86
CA THR A 52 -3.19 -4.28 6.05
C THR A 52 -3.48 -4.94 4.71
N LEU A 53 -3.72 -6.25 4.73
CA LEU A 53 -4.05 -7.04 3.55
C LEU A 53 -5.54 -7.41 3.55
N GLY A 54 -6.23 -7.10 2.45
CA GLY A 54 -7.61 -7.52 2.20
C GLY A 54 -8.66 -6.86 3.11
N ALA A 55 -8.46 -5.60 3.50
CA ALA A 55 -9.32 -4.85 4.43
C ALA A 55 -10.58 -4.23 3.78
N GLY A 56 -10.76 -4.36 2.46
CA GLY A 56 -12.06 -4.13 1.80
C GLY A 56 -12.30 -2.76 1.14
N ASP A 57 -11.50 -1.71 1.38
CA ASP A 57 -11.63 -0.40 0.70
C ASP A 57 -10.51 0.60 1.06
N PRO A 58 -10.19 1.57 0.17
CA PRO A 58 -9.63 1.34 -1.17
C PRO A 58 -8.17 0.84 -1.11
N ASP A 59 -7.68 0.29 -2.22
CA ASP A 59 -6.27 -0.11 -2.37
C ASP A 59 -5.34 1.09 -2.12
N GLY A 60 -4.24 0.87 -1.40
CA GLY A 60 -3.23 1.90 -1.22
C GLY A 60 -2.53 2.23 -2.55
N TRP A 61 -2.27 3.52 -2.77
CA TRP A 61 -1.41 4.00 -3.84
C TRP A 61 -0.09 4.45 -3.23
N TYR A 62 1.01 3.90 -3.74
CA TYR A 62 2.34 4.15 -3.22
C TYR A 62 3.26 4.65 -4.32
N CYS A 63 4.19 5.53 -3.97
CA CYS A 63 5.17 6.09 -4.86
C CYS A 63 6.58 5.97 -4.28
N ILE A 64 7.56 5.72 -5.13
CA ILE A 64 8.98 5.72 -4.79
C ILE A 64 9.74 6.46 -5.89
N ASP A 65 10.58 7.42 -5.51
CA ASP A 65 11.58 7.94 -6.43
C ASP A 65 12.76 6.95 -6.45
N LEU A 66 12.91 6.24 -7.57
CA LEU A 66 13.97 5.25 -7.74
C LEU A 66 15.34 5.89 -8.02
N ALA A 67 15.39 7.19 -8.35
CA ALA A 67 16.62 7.95 -8.54
C ALA A 67 17.07 8.68 -7.27
N ASP A 68 16.17 8.91 -6.31
CA ASP A 68 16.51 9.49 -5.01
C ASP A 68 17.29 8.49 -4.15
N SER A 69 18.45 8.91 -3.63
CA SER A 69 19.35 8.04 -2.84
C SER A 69 18.74 7.52 -1.53
N LYS A 70 17.67 8.13 -1.03
CA LYS A 70 16.96 7.70 0.18
C LYS A 70 15.91 6.63 -0.13
N HIS A 71 15.50 6.51 -1.39
CA HIS A 71 14.53 5.52 -1.88
C HIS A 71 13.32 5.36 -0.93
N VAL A 72 12.63 6.47 -0.65
CA VAL A 72 11.52 6.52 0.31
C VAL A 72 10.25 6.05 -0.37
N LEU A 73 9.58 5.03 0.18
CA LEU A 73 8.22 4.68 -0.20
C LEU A 73 7.26 5.67 0.46
N ARG A 74 6.36 6.27 -0.32
CA ARG A 74 5.36 7.22 0.16
C ARG A 74 3.97 6.75 -0.19
N ASP A 75 2.99 7.08 0.66
CA ASP A 75 1.57 6.87 0.38
C ASP A 75 0.98 7.99 -0.50
N ALA A 76 -0.33 7.90 -0.76
CA ALA A 76 -1.07 8.89 -1.56
C ALA A 76 -1.15 10.30 -0.93
N PHE A 77 -0.80 10.43 0.35
CA PHE A 77 -0.84 11.68 1.12
C PHE A 77 0.57 12.22 1.41
N ASP A 78 1.59 11.71 0.71
CA ASP A 78 2.99 12.07 0.86
C ASP A 78 3.62 11.65 2.22
N ASN A 79 2.95 10.79 3.00
CA ASN A 79 3.54 10.23 4.21
C ASN A 79 4.60 9.19 3.84
N ALA A 80 5.75 9.25 4.49
CA ALA A 80 6.77 8.24 4.35
C ALA A 80 6.35 6.93 5.05
N CYS A 81 6.55 5.84 4.34
CA CYS A 81 6.37 4.49 4.87
C CYS A 81 7.67 4.02 5.54
N PHE A 82 7.52 3.36 6.69
CA PHE A 82 8.62 2.82 7.47
C PHE A 82 8.20 1.51 8.15
N VAL A 83 9.18 0.80 8.69
CA VAL A 83 9.02 -0.39 9.52
C VAL A 83 9.11 0.05 10.98
N ASN A 84 8.01 -0.10 11.72
CA ASN A 84 7.99 0.29 13.13
C ASN A 84 8.74 -0.72 14.03
N SER A 85 8.81 -0.43 15.34
CA SER A 85 9.48 -1.31 16.32
C SER A 85 8.90 -2.73 16.37
N ASP A 86 7.61 -2.88 16.10
CA ASP A 86 6.91 -4.18 16.04
C ASP A 86 7.09 -4.90 14.70
N GLN A 87 7.95 -4.37 13.82
CA GLN A 87 8.18 -4.82 12.46
C GLN A 87 6.98 -4.65 11.52
N GLN A 88 5.97 -3.87 11.92
CA GLN A 88 4.79 -3.60 11.12
C GLN A 88 5.04 -2.43 10.17
N LEU A 89 4.51 -2.53 8.95
CA LEU A 89 4.58 -1.46 7.97
C LEU A 89 3.56 -0.37 8.29
N GLN A 90 3.99 0.88 8.22
CA GLN A 90 3.19 2.05 8.54
C GLN A 90 3.61 3.23 7.67
N CYS A 91 2.64 4.01 7.17
CA CYS A 91 2.86 5.29 6.50
C CYS A 91 2.04 6.36 7.24
N LEU A 92 2.69 7.24 8.01
CA LEU A 92 1.98 8.13 8.94
C LEU A 92 2.51 9.56 8.98
N ASP A 93 3.80 9.77 8.75
CA ASP A 93 4.46 11.07 8.84
C ASP A 93 5.30 11.32 7.58
N PRO A 94 5.42 12.56 7.07
CA PRO A 94 6.23 12.86 5.88
C PRO A 94 7.73 12.63 6.06
N THR A 95 8.22 12.54 7.30
CA THR A 95 9.62 12.32 7.65
C THR A 95 10.05 10.89 7.32
N PRO A 96 11.01 10.71 6.39
CA PRO A 96 11.52 9.38 6.09
C PRO A 96 12.17 8.72 7.30
N GLY A 97 11.91 7.43 7.47
CA GLY A 97 12.69 6.57 8.36
C GLY A 97 14.06 6.20 7.78
N PHE A 98 14.67 5.16 8.35
CA PHE A 98 15.95 4.61 7.89
C PHE A 98 15.81 3.43 6.91
N ASP A 99 14.57 3.03 6.62
CA ASP A 99 14.29 1.91 5.73
C ASP A 99 14.56 2.28 4.27
N ALA A 100 15.29 1.42 3.57
CA ALA A 100 15.55 1.55 2.14
C ALA A 100 14.53 0.72 1.35
N TRP A 101 13.70 1.39 0.56
CA TRP A 101 12.69 0.74 -0.27
C TRP A 101 13.20 0.54 -1.70
N SER A 102 12.71 -0.48 -2.39
CA SER A 102 13.02 -0.68 -3.82
C SER A 102 11.98 -1.57 -4.49
N LEU A 103 12.05 -1.64 -5.82
CA LEU A 103 11.40 -2.68 -6.61
C LEU A 103 12.46 -3.66 -7.14
N GLN A 104 12.18 -4.95 -7.05
CA GLN A 104 13.05 -6.02 -7.54
C GLN A 104 12.26 -6.94 -8.48
N HIS A 105 12.86 -7.37 -9.59
CA HIS A 105 12.26 -8.41 -10.43
C HIS A 105 12.33 -9.77 -9.73
N GLY A 106 11.22 -10.49 -9.68
CA GLY A 106 11.20 -11.84 -9.12
C GLY A 106 9.96 -12.63 -9.54
N GLY A 107 10.17 -13.81 -10.15
CA GLY A 107 9.08 -14.69 -10.57
C GLY A 107 8.15 -14.09 -11.63
N GLY A 108 8.65 -13.15 -12.44
CA GLY A 108 7.86 -12.41 -13.43
C GLY A 108 7.11 -11.19 -12.88
N ASP A 109 7.14 -10.97 -11.56
CA ASP A 109 6.52 -9.81 -10.92
C ASP A 109 7.57 -8.75 -10.54
N ALA A 110 7.14 -7.49 -10.45
CA ALA A 110 7.88 -6.42 -9.78
C ALA A 110 7.54 -6.44 -8.28
N LEU A 111 8.49 -6.85 -7.45
CA LEU A 111 8.27 -7.06 -6.02
C LEU A 111 8.77 -5.88 -5.20
N LEU A 112 7.96 -5.44 -4.24
CA LEU A 112 8.40 -4.49 -3.23
C LEU A 112 9.48 -5.15 -2.36
N ALA A 113 10.56 -4.43 -2.15
CA ALA A 113 11.60 -4.80 -1.20
C ALA A 113 11.79 -3.70 -0.16
N VAL A 114 12.11 -4.12 1.06
CA VAL A 114 12.52 -3.25 2.16
C VAL A 114 13.83 -3.78 2.72
N ASN A 115 14.83 -2.91 2.84
CA ASN A 115 16.18 -3.25 3.30
C ASN A 115 16.77 -4.47 2.55
N GLY A 116 16.50 -4.57 1.25
CA GLY A 116 16.95 -5.64 0.36
C GLY A 116 16.10 -6.93 0.37
N GLY A 117 15.16 -7.10 1.30
CA GLY A 117 14.29 -8.28 1.40
C GLY A 117 12.92 -8.09 0.74
N THR A 118 12.42 -9.13 0.06
CA THR A 118 11.07 -9.15 -0.58
C THR A 118 10.05 -10.02 0.17
N GLY A 119 10.42 -10.55 1.34
CA GLY A 119 9.58 -11.42 2.15
C GLY A 119 8.89 -10.66 3.28
N PHE A 120 7.57 -10.77 3.34
CA PHE A 120 6.74 -10.12 4.36
C PHE A 120 5.90 -11.15 5.11
N SER A 121 5.14 -10.71 6.11
CA SER A 121 4.08 -11.51 6.72
C SER A 121 2.77 -10.75 6.80
N ALA A 122 1.66 -11.44 6.58
CA ALA A 122 0.32 -10.97 6.90
C ALA A 122 -0.22 -11.73 8.13
N CYS A 123 -0.35 -11.03 9.25
CA CYS A 123 -0.79 -11.61 10.52
C CYS A 123 -2.18 -11.10 10.91
N ARG A 124 -3.03 -11.99 11.44
CA ARG A 124 -4.36 -11.61 11.95
C ARG A 124 -4.21 -10.57 13.08
N SER A 125 -5.00 -9.52 13.00
CA SER A 125 -5.15 -8.49 14.03
C SER A 125 -6.64 -8.17 14.23
N SER A 126 -6.95 -7.37 15.24
CA SER A 126 -8.32 -6.88 15.49
C SER A 126 -8.89 -6.02 14.35
N ALA A 127 -8.05 -5.56 13.43
CA ALA A 127 -8.43 -4.62 12.37
C ALA A 127 -8.06 -5.12 10.96
N GLY A 128 -8.00 -6.43 10.77
CA GLY A 128 -7.62 -7.06 9.50
C GLY A 128 -6.27 -7.77 9.59
N ARG A 129 -5.62 -8.02 8.46
CA ARG A 129 -4.34 -8.73 8.42
C ARG A 129 -3.19 -7.72 8.31
N GLY A 130 -2.52 -7.39 9.40
CA GLY A 130 -1.40 -6.44 9.41
C GLY A 130 -0.21 -6.96 8.60
N VAL A 131 0.48 -6.06 7.88
CA VAL A 131 1.64 -6.39 7.05
C VAL A 131 2.94 -6.08 7.81
N TYR A 132 3.85 -7.05 7.85
CA TYR A 132 5.11 -6.99 8.60
C TYR A 132 6.33 -7.23 7.69
N ALA A 133 7.42 -6.50 7.93
CA ALA A 133 8.65 -6.51 7.12
C ALA A 133 9.57 -7.72 7.37
N ARG A 134 9.22 -8.60 8.31
CA ARG A 134 9.92 -9.87 8.54
C ARG A 134 8.96 -11.03 8.41
N VAL A 135 9.49 -12.15 7.95
CA VAL A 135 8.78 -13.42 7.97
C VAL A 135 8.66 -13.87 9.43
N LYS A 136 7.46 -13.76 10.00
CA LYS A 136 7.11 -14.27 11.33
C LYS A 136 6.81 -15.77 11.25
N ALA A 137 7.81 -16.56 10.81
CA ALA A 137 7.66 -17.99 10.63
C ALA A 137 7.34 -18.66 11.98
N GLY A 138 6.19 -19.33 12.07
CA GLY A 138 5.75 -20.07 13.26
C GLY A 138 4.83 -19.30 14.21
N GLU A 139 4.58 -18.00 13.99
CA GLU A 139 3.53 -17.29 14.74
C GLU A 139 2.14 -17.71 14.25
N SER A 140 1.29 -18.15 15.19
CA SER A 140 -0.07 -18.57 14.86
C SER A 140 -0.88 -17.40 14.30
N GLY A 141 -1.53 -17.62 13.15
CA GLY A 141 -2.28 -16.57 12.46
C GLY A 141 -1.45 -15.65 11.57
N CYS A 142 -0.15 -15.92 11.40
CA CYS A 142 0.71 -15.28 10.40
C CYS A 142 0.92 -16.15 9.16
N GLN A 143 0.96 -15.52 8.00
CA GLN A 143 1.30 -16.15 6.72
C GLN A 143 2.42 -15.36 6.07
N GLY A 144 3.44 -16.04 5.55
CA GLY A 144 4.44 -15.41 4.68
C GLY A 144 3.81 -14.95 3.36
N ILE A 145 4.11 -13.74 2.94
CA ILE A 145 3.60 -13.14 1.69
C ILE A 145 4.73 -12.47 0.91
N ARG A 146 4.47 -12.18 -0.37
CA ARG A 146 5.31 -11.29 -1.20
C ARG A 146 4.41 -10.24 -1.80
N LEU A 147 4.86 -9.00 -1.82
CA LEU A 147 4.06 -7.89 -2.32
C LEU A 147 4.54 -7.51 -3.71
N LYS A 148 3.64 -7.60 -4.69
CA LYS A 148 3.90 -7.15 -6.06
C LYS A 148 3.28 -5.79 -6.33
N ALA A 149 4.03 -4.97 -7.05
CA ALA A 149 3.58 -3.71 -7.59
C ALA A 149 2.71 -3.96 -8.82
N ARG A 150 1.54 -3.32 -8.87
CA ARG A 150 0.59 -3.37 -9.98
C ARG A 150 0.24 -1.96 -10.44
N GLY A 151 -0.05 -1.82 -11.73
CA GLY A 151 -0.48 -0.56 -12.29
C GLY A 151 0.64 0.47 -12.27
N LEU A 152 1.88 0.03 -12.56
CA LEU A 152 3.09 0.84 -12.58
C LEU A 152 2.90 2.07 -13.49
N ARG A 153 3.08 3.26 -12.91
CA ARG A 153 3.08 4.56 -13.60
C ARG A 153 4.36 5.33 -13.27
N GLY A 154 4.78 6.21 -14.17
CA GLY A 154 5.99 7.02 -14.00
C GLY A 154 7.26 6.30 -14.47
N THR A 155 8.33 6.39 -13.68
CA THR A 155 9.70 6.00 -14.07
C THR A 155 9.95 4.49 -14.09
N CYS A 156 9.04 3.66 -13.59
CA CYS A 156 9.19 2.21 -13.53
C CYS A 156 8.57 1.45 -14.71
N GLN A 157 8.75 1.96 -15.93
CA GLN A 157 8.29 1.24 -17.13
C GLN A 157 9.06 -0.05 -17.36
N ASP A 158 10.35 -0.09 -16.97
CA ASP A 158 11.22 -1.26 -17.14
C ASP A 158 10.81 -2.45 -16.23
N PHE A 159 10.04 -2.16 -15.17
CA PHE A 159 9.48 -3.18 -14.29
C PHE A 159 8.18 -3.80 -14.82
N ARG A 160 7.67 -3.35 -15.97
CA ARG A 160 6.49 -3.94 -16.60
C ARG A 160 6.88 -5.29 -17.21
N GLY A 161 6.36 -6.37 -16.64
CA GLY A 161 6.36 -7.72 -17.21
C GLY A 161 5.14 -7.96 -18.09
#